data_AF-A0A031LPP2-F1
#
_entry.id   AF-A0A031LPP2-F1
#
_cell.length_a   1.000
_cell.length_b   1.000
_cell.length_c   1.000
_cell.angle_alpha   90.00
_cell.angle_beta   90.00
_cell.angle_gamma   90.00
#
_symmetry.space_group_name_H-M   'P 1'
#
loop_
_entity.id
_entity.type
_entity.pdbx_description
1 polymer ?
#
loop_
_entity_poly.entity_id
_entity_poly.type
_entity_poly.pdbx_seq_one_letter_code
_entity_poly.pdbx_strand_id
1 'polypeptide(L)' 'MGGPQSVYESENYPYIRKEMDLVRKAYTKGKRVLGICLGSQIASEALGGKVIRGPYGSEIGVQKVRTIGKFPF' A
#
# COMPACT_ATOMS: atom_id res chain seq x y z
N MET A 1 -5.30 -1.70 -6.00
CA MET A 1 -5.11 -2.96 -6.75
C MET A 1 -3.67 -3.44 -6.55
N GLY A 2 -3.34 -4.68 -6.95
CA GLY A 2 -1.97 -5.18 -6.92
C GLY A 2 -1.20 -4.88 -8.22
N GLY A 3 0.06 -5.33 -8.26
CA GLY A 3 0.94 -5.22 -9.41
C GLY A 3 2.32 -5.79 -9.08
N PRO A 4 3.11 -6.21 -10.08
CA PRO A 4 4.48 -6.71 -9.86
C PRO A 4 5.47 -5.61 -9.45
N GLN A 5 5.08 -4.33 -9.58
CA GLN A 5 5.92 -3.18 -9.28
C GLN A 5 6.09 -2.96 -7.77
N SER A 6 7.13 -2.22 -7.42
CA SER A 6 7.31 -1.55 -6.14
C SER A 6 6.80 -0.12 -6.20
N VAL A 7 6.30 0.39 -5.07
CA VAL A 7 5.92 1.80 -4.88
C VAL A 7 7.06 2.79 -5.20
N TYR A 8 8.32 2.37 -5.13
CA TYR A 8 9.47 3.23 -5.42
C TYR A 8 9.83 3.33 -6.89
N GLU A 9 9.24 2.50 -7.77
CA GLU A 9 9.52 2.53 -9.21
C GLU A 9 8.73 3.63 -9.94
N SER A 10 8.39 4.71 -9.25
CA SER A 10 7.53 5.78 -9.78
C SER A 10 8.14 6.59 -10.93
N GLU A 11 9.45 6.48 -11.16
CA GLU A 11 10.13 7.04 -12.34
C GLU A 11 9.80 6.23 -13.59
N ASN A 12 9.86 4.89 -13.48
CA ASN A 12 9.50 3.96 -14.54
C ASN A 12 7.98 3.85 -14.73
N TYR A 13 7.22 4.06 -13.64
CA TYR A 13 5.77 3.92 -13.58
C TYR A 13 5.11 5.18 -12.96
N PRO A 14 5.00 6.28 -13.72
CA PRO A 14 4.50 7.57 -13.20
C PRO A 14 3.07 7.53 -12.63
N TYR A 15 2.27 6.52 -12.99
CA TYR A 15 0.94 6.34 -12.42
C TYR A 15 0.98 6.12 -10.90
N ILE A 16 2.07 5.58 -10.36
CA ILE A 16 2.24 5.36 -8.92
C ILE A 16 2.18 6.69 -8.15
N ARG A 17 2.79 7.77 -8.67
CA ARG A 17 2.66 9.11 -8.09
C ARG A 17 1.24 9.62 -8.14
N LYS A 18 0.54 9.42 -9.26
CA LYS A 18 -0.87 9.81 -9.43
C LYS A 18 -1.78 9.06 -8.45
N GLU A 19 -1.54 7.77 -8.22
CA GLU A 19 -2.28 6.96 -7.25
C GLU A 19 -2.00 7.42 -5.81
N MET A 20 -0.75 7.74 -5.46
CA MET A 20 -0.44 8.32 -4.14
C MET A 20 -1.19 9.65 -3.93
N ASP A 21 -1.25 10.52 -4.94
CA ASP A 21 -2.00 11.78 -4.85
C ASP A 21 -3.51 11.56 -4.71
N LEU A 22 -4.06 10.54 -5.36
CA LEU A 22 -5.46 10.16 -5.19
C LEU A 22 -5.74 9.68 -3.76
N VAL A 23 -4.84 8.86 -3.19
CA VAL A 23 -4.95 8.43 -1.79
C VAL A 23 -4.92 9.62 -0.84
N ARG A 24 -3.97 10.54 -1.02
CA ARG A 24 -3.88 11.77 -0.20
C ARG A 24 -5.18 12.58 -0.27
N LYS A 25 -5.73 12.79 -1.47
CA LYS A 25 -6.99 13.52 -1.67
C LYS A 25 -8.19 12.80 -1.06
N ALA A 26 -8.24 11.46 -1.12
CA ALA A 26 -9.30 10.69 -0.50
C ALA A 26 -9.24 10.80 1.03
N TYR A 27 -8.03 10.69 1.60
CA TYR A 27 -7.78 10.82 3.02
C TYR A 27 -8.17 12.21 3.55
N THR A 28 -7.76 13.29 2.89
CA THR A 28 -8.13 14.66 3.30
C THR A 28 -9.62 14.95 3.20
N LYS A 29 -10.36 14.20 2.37
CA LYS A 29 -11.82 14.26 2.26
C LYS A 29 -12.57 13.31 3.20
N GLY A 30 -11.87 12.65 4.13
CA GLY A 30 -12.46 11.69 5.07
C GLY A 30 -13.03 10.44 4.39
N LYS A 31 -12.55 10.09 3.20
CA LYS A 31 -12.98 8.88 2.48
C LYS A 31 -12.14 7.68 2.91
N ARG A 32 -12.78 6.52 3.00
CA ARG A 32 -12.11 5.25 3.28
C ARG A 32 -11.36 4.76 2.04
N VAL A 33 -10.15 4.26 2.22
CA VAL A 33 -9.28 3.71 1.17
C VAL A 33 -8.91 2.28 1.53
N LEU A 34 -9.04 1.35 0.58
CA LEU A 34 -8.60 -0.04 0.72
C LEU A 34 -7.43 -0.31 -0.23
N GLY A 35 -6.25 -0.54 0.33
CA GLY A 35 -5.07 -0.96 -0.41
C GLY A 35 -4.92 -2.48 -0.39
N ILE A 36 -4.63 -3.09 -1.55
CA ILE A 36 -4.42 -4.54 -1.69
C ILE A 36 -3.09 -4.73 -2.44
N CYS A 37 -2.15 -5.50 -1.88
CA CYS A 37 -0.84 -5.77 -2.47
C CYS A 37 -0.08 -4.46 -2.78
N LEU A 38 0.28 -4.16 -4.03
CA LEU A 38 0.88 -2.86 -4.39
C LEU A 38 0.06 -1.66 -3.87
N GLY A 39 -1.28 -1.77 -3.88
CA GLY A 39 -2.16 -0.72 -3.37
C GLY A 39 -1.99 -0.45 -1.87
N SER A 40 -1.62 -1.44 -1.06
CA SER A 40 -1.31 -1.20 0.36
C SER A 40 0.04 -0.52 0.53
N GLN A 41 1.01 -0.80 -0.35
CA GLN A 41 2.29 -0.08 -0.38
C GLN A 41 2.09 1.40 -0.75
N ILE A 42 1.29 1.66 -1.80
CA ILE A 42 0.94 3.01 -2.23
C ILE A 42 0.22 3.77 -1.11
N ALA A 43 -0.74 3.14 -0.44
CA ALA A 43 -1.44 3.76 0.68
C ALA A 43 -0.49 4.09 1.85
N SER A 44 0.43 3.18 2.18
CA SER A 44 1.45 3.40 3.21
C SER A 44 2.31 4.61 2.88
N GLU A 45 2.97 4.64 1.72
CA GLU A 45 3.85 5.76 1.33
C GLU A 45 3.10 7.09 1.19
N ALA A 46 1.89 7.06 0.63
CA ALA A 46 1.08 8.27 0.49
C ALA A 46 0.76 8.95 1.83
N LEU A 47 0.63 8.17 2.89
CA LEU A 47 0.25 8.61 4.24
C LEU A 47 1.44 8.64 5.23
N GLY A 48 2.68 8.57 4.73
CA GLY A 48 3.89 8.74 5.54
C GLY A 48 4.43 7.47 6.20
N GLY A 49 3.87 6.31 5.89
CA GLY A 49 4.46 5.01 6.22
C GLY A 49 5.67 4.69 5.34
N LYS A 50 6.37 3.59 5.67
CA LYS A 50 7.55 3.12 4.92
C LYS A 50 7.33 1.70 4.41
N VAL A 51 7.67 1.46 3.16
CA VAL A 51 7.63 0.16 2.51
C VAL A 51 9.05 -0.40 2.43
N ILE A 52 9.25 -1.59 2.99
CA ILE A 52 10.56 -2.24 3.00
C ILE A 52 10.46 -3.67 2.46
N ARG A 53 11.58 -4.20 2.00
CA ARG A 53 11.67 -5.61 1.63
C ARG A 53 11.49 -6.48 2.88
N GLY A 54 10.52 -7.38 2.83
CA GLY A 54 10.29 -8.34 3.93
C GLY A 54 11.48 -9.28 4.11
N PRO A 55 11.83 -9.67 5.35
CA PRO A 55 13.01 -10.49 5.63
C PRO A 55 12.82 -11.99 5.30
N TYR A 56 11.58 -12.45 5.08
CA TYR A 56 11.24 -13.87 4.93
C TYR A 56 11.01 -14.32 3.47
N GLY A 57 11.38 -13.48 2.49
CA GLY A 57 11.18 -13.78 1.07
C GLY A 57 9.73 -13.55 0.61
N SER A 58 9.40 -14.11 -0.56
CA SER A 58 8.09 -13.92 -1.21
C SER A 58 7.02 -14.83 -0.61
N GLU A 59 5.84 -14.26 -0.40
CA GLU A 59 4.63 -14.97 0.04
C GLU A 59 3.73 -15.28 -1.17
N ILE A 60 3.62 -16.55 -1.56
CA ILE A 60 2.88 -17.00 -2.75
C ILE A 60 1.99 -18.18 -2.39
N GLY A 61 0.69 -18.10 -2.72
CA GLY A 61 -0.30 -19.14 -2.42
C GLY A 61 -1.23 -18.77 -1.25
N VAL A 62 -1.96 -19.78 -0.75
CA VAL A 62 -2.90 -19.59 0.38
C VAL A 62 -2.13 -19.77 1.68
N GLN A 63 -2.21 -18.76 2.55
CA GLN A 63 -1.51 -18.75 3.83
C GLN A 63 -2.42 -18.33 4.98
N LYS A 64 -2.09 -18.79 6.18
CA LYS A 64 -2.84 -18.43 7.39
C LYS A 64 -2.35 -17.08 7.92
N VAL A 65 -3.26 -16.13 8.01
CA VAL A 65 -3.03 -14.84 8.67
C VAL A 65 -3.71 -14.78 10.05
N ARG A 66 -3.26 -13.89 10.92
CA ARG A 66 -3.87 -13.64 12.23
C ARG A 66 -4.22 -12.16 12.35
N THR A 67 -5.36 -11.86 12.95
CA THR A 67 -5.74 -10.49 13.29
C THR A 67 -5.00 -10.06 14.57
N ILE A 68 -4.54 -8.81 14.60
CA ILE A 68 -3.80 -8.24 15.73
C ILE A 68 -4.68 -7.38 16.66
N GLY A 69 -6.01 -7.52 16.56
CA GLY A 69 -6.99 -6.78 17.36
C GLY A 69 -7.50 -5.50 16.69
N LYS A 70 -8.22 -4.66 17.45
CA LYS A 70 -8.73 -3.37 16.99
C LYS A 70 -7.65 -2.30 17.17
N PHE A 71 -7.41 -1.51 16.12
CA PHE A 71 -6.63 -0.29 16.26
C PHE A 71 -7.47 0.82 16.89
N PRO A 72 -6.87 1.78 17.63
CA PRO A 72 -7.59 2.78 18.43
C PRO A 72 -8.13 3.97 17.63
N PHE A 73 -8.55 3.76 16.36
CA PHE A 73 -9.10 4.81 15.50
C PHE A 73 -10.41 4.39 14.84
#